data_AF-A0A197JRF2-F1
#
_entry.id   AF-A0A197JRF2-F1
#
_cell.length_a   1.000
_cell.length_b   1.000
_cell.length_c   1.000
_cell.angle_alpha   90.00
_cell.angle_beta   90.00
_cell.angle_gamma   90.00
#
_symmetry.space_group_name_H-M   'P 1'
#
loop_
_entity.id
_entity.type
_entity.pdbx_description
1 polymer ?
#
loop_
_entity_poly.entity_id
_entity_poly.type
_entity_poly.pdbx_seq_one_letter_code
_entity_poly.pdbx_strand_id
1 'polypeptide(L)'
;MQQILSSSPRLEAFITLIDADEKPPSRIETSRILALDFIDTDSSSDSLRPWACESTLTILRAKILGIPRLDIIKTYSGQPLEEGMVLPEVYVGQGQDIERRVYERLARFTRLERLELGHEDRYLYDPSRKFRERTALGRLDDIGHQYDCLEMSLKSGLKILEGLKELKVLDVARMTTTTGIEDVQWMVQSWSKLKRVDGLNSHHGDEAEASTWLQENCPRIMLFPCAPPQALGRFL
;
A
#
# COMPACT_ATOMS: atom_id res chain seq x y z
N MET A 1 3.14 -1.10 -19.01
CA MET A 1 2.72 -0.12 -17.97
C MET A 1 3.32 1.25 -18.26
N GLN A 2 4.65 1.44 -18.21
CA GLN A 2 5.32 2.71 -18.58
C GLN A 2 4.78 3.33 -19.87
N GLN A 3 4.69 2.55 -20.96
CA GLN A 3 4.16 3.02 -22.25
C GLN A 3 2.76 3.61 -22.13
N ILE A 4 1.86 3.01 -21.35
CA ILE A 4 0.49 3.51 -21.18
C ILE A 4 0.50 4.86 -20.47
N LEU A 5 1.25 4.95 -19.37
CA LEU A 5 1.33 6.15 -18.54
C LEU A 5 2.04 7.30 -19.28
N SER A 6 3.06 6.99 -20.08
CA SER A 6 3.82 7.97 -20.86
C SER A 6 3.12 8.40 -22.14
N SER A 7 2.25 7.58 -22.75
CA SER A 7 1.60 7.90 -24.03
C SER A 7 0.16 8.37 -23.94
N SER A 8 -0.48 8.32 -22.75
CA SER A 8 -1.93 8.53 -22.61
C SER A 8 -2.26 9.82 -21.85
N PRO A 9 -2.29 11.00 -22.51
CA PRO A 9 -2.49 12.30 -21.84
C PRO A 9 -3.90 12.51 -21.27
N ARG A 10 -4.82 11.57 -21.48
CA ARG A 10 -6.19 11.62 -20.98
C ARG A 10 -6.52 10.42 -20.09
N LEU A 11 -5.49 9.72 -19.62
CA LEU A 11 -5.70 8.60 -18.71
C LEU A 11 -6.15 9.15 -17.36
N GLU A 12 -7.37 8.79 -16.97
CA GLU A 12 -7.96 9.17 -15.68
C GLU A 12 -7.79 8.08 -14.63
N ALA A 13 -7.84 6.81 -15.05
CA ALA A 13 -7.70 5.67 -14.15
C ALA A 13 -6.66 4.67 -14.68
N PHE A 14 -5.76 4.25 -13.80
CA PHE A 14 -4.83 3.16 -14.04
C PHE A 14 -5.02 2.10 -12.95
N ILE A 15 -5.58 0.96 -13.34
CA ILE A 15 -6.03 -0.08 -12.41
C ILE A 15 -5.41 -1.41 -12.85
N THR A 16 -4.61 -2.01 -11.96
CA THR A 16 -4.03 -3.35 -12.12
C THR A 16 -4.52 -4.33 -11.06
N LEU A 17 -5.24 -3.84 -10.05
CA LEU A 17 -5.87 -4.64 -8.99
C LEU A 17 -7.28 -5.03 -9.42
N ILE A 18 -7.59 -6.33 -9.38
CA ILE A 18 -8.91 -6.87 -9.78
C ILE A 18 -9.82 -6.89 -8.56
N ASP A 19 -11.06 -6.44 -8.71
CA ASP A 19 -12.04 -6.42 -7.62
C ASP A 19 -12.62 -7.80 -7.31
N ALA A 20 -13.06 -7.98 -6.06
CA ALA A 20 -13.57 -9.24 -5.52
C ALA A 20 -14.77 -9.85 -6.26
N ASP A 21 -15.50 -9.02 -7.01
CA ASP A 21 -16.77 -9.39 -7.64
C ASP A 21 -16.60 -10.13 -8.97
N GLU A 22 -15.40 -10.13 -9.55
CA GLU A 22 -15.12 -10.91 -10.76
C GLU A 22 -14.71 -12.34 -10.39
N LYS A 23 -15.42 -13.33 -10.95
CA LYS A 23 -15.10 -14.76 -10.74
C LYS A 23 -13.61 -14.97 -10.96
N PRO A 24 -12.85 -15.43 -9.95
CA PRO A 24 -11.42 -15.46 -10.06
C PRO A 24 -11.01 -16.42 -11.19
N PRO A 25 -10.23 -15.97 -12.18
CA PRO A 25 -9.46 -16.88 -13.02
C PRO A 25 -8.76 -17.91 -12.14
N SER A 26 -8.73 -19.17 -12.58
CA SER A 26 -8.13 -20.28 -11.82
C SER A 26 -6.65 -20.06 -11.40
N ARG A 27 -5.99 -19.02 -11.92
CA ARG A 27 -4.67 -18.50 -11.50
C ARG A 27 -4.63 -16.99 -11.78
N ILE A 28 -5.04 -16.15 -10.83
CA ILE A 28 -4.81 -14.70 -10.97
C ILE A 28 -3.37 -14.43 -10.57
N GLU A 29 -2.50 -14.28 -11.56
CA GLU A 29 -1.28 -13.48 -11.35
C GLU A 29 -1.75 -12.04 -11.12
N THR A 30 -1.73 -11.60 -9.86
CA THR A 30 -2.02 -10.19 -9.57
C THR A 30 -0.94 -9.35 -10.24
N SER A 31 -1.39 -8.43 -11.11
CA SER A 31 -0.48 -7.59 -11.86
C SER A 31 0.24 -6.64 -10.89
N ARG A 32 1.55 -6.85 -10.78
CA ARG A 32 2.47 -6.06 -9.95
C ARG A 32 3.38 -5.19 -10.80
N ILE A 33 3.82 -4.10 -10.22
CA ILE A 33 4.73 -3.13 -10.81
C ILE A 33 6.02 -3.13 -9.99
N LEU A 34 7.17 -3.30 -10.63
CA LEU A 34 8.45 -3.09 -9.95
C LEU A 34 8.68 -1.59 -9.75
N ALA A 35 9.19 -1.20 -8.58
CA ALA A 35 9.47 0.18 -8.23
C ALA A 35 10.43 0.85 -9.22
N LEU A 36 11.46 0.14 -9.66
CA LEU A 36 12.41 0.64 -10.67
C LEU A 36 11.71 0.95 -12.02
N ASP A 37 10.76 0.12 -12.43
CA ASP A 37 9.96 0.38 -13.63
C ASP A 37 8.98 1.53 -13.42
N PHE A 38 8.42 1.68 -12.21
CA PHE A 38 7.52 2.77 -11.87
C PHE A 38 8.23 4.13 -11.83
N ILE A 39 9.46 4.16 -11.33
CA ILE A 39 10.27 5.37 -11.23
C ILE A 39 10.52 5.97 -12.61
N ASP A 40 10.86 5.16 -13.63
CA ASP A 40 11.08 5.60 -15.02
C ASP A 40 12.00 6.85 -15.10
N THR A 41 13.24 6.69 -14.61
CA THR A 41 14.29 7.72 -14.72
C THR A 41 14.90 7.74 -16.12
N ASP A 42 15.30 8.92 -16.57
CA ASP A 42 16.16 9.04 -17.73
C ASP A 42 17.60 8.70 -17.38
N SER A 43 18.19 7.75 -18.11
CA SER A 43 19.55 7.25 -17.83
C SER A 43 20.65 8.29 -17.98
N SER A 44 20.41 9.40 -18.70
CA SER A 44 21.42 10.45 -18.93
C SER A 44 21.42 11.52 -17.85
N SER A 45 20.27 11.80 -17.23
CA SER A 45 20.10 12.90 -16.26
C SER A 45 19.71 12.45 -14.85
N ASP A 46 19.38 11.17 -14.66
CA ASP A 46 18.80 10.63 -13.43
C ASP A 46 17.53 11.39 -12.97
N SER A 47 16.83 12.02 -13.92
CA SER A 47 15.57 12.73 -13.67
C SER A 47 14.38 11.88 -14.08
N LEU A 48 13.27 11.98 -13.36
CA LEU A 48 12.01 11.34 -13.70
C LEU A 48 11.50 11.80 -15.08
N ARG A 49 11.32 10.86 -16.02
CA ARG A 49 10.70 11.16 -17.31
C ARG A 49 9.26 11.63 -17.13
N PRO A 50 8.81 12.71 -17.77
CA PRO A 50 7.42 13.15 -17.63
C PRO A 50 6.47 12.11 -18.22
N TRP A 51 5.41 11.76 -17.48
CA TRP A 51 4.30 10.98 -17.99
C TRP A 51 3.19 11.89 -18.50
N ALA A 52 2.58 11.53 -19.63
CA ALA A 52 1.53 12.33 -20.24
C ALA A 52 0.30 12.48 -19.34
N CYS A 53 0.03 11.50 -18.47
CA CYS A 53 -1.14 11.49 -17.58
C CYS A 53 -0.95 12.17 -16.23
N GLU A 54 0.20 12.80 -15.93
CA GLU A 54 0.50 13.39 -14.61
C GLU A 54 -0.59 14.38 -14.12
N SER A 55 -1.18 15.12 -15.06
CA SER A 55 -2.22 16.12 -14.79
C SER A 55 -3.64 15.62 -15.05
N THR A 56 -3.85 14.35 -15.38
CA THR A 56 -5.19 13.78 -15.63
C THR A 56 -5.52 12.58 -14.78
N LEU A 57 -4.53 11.85 -14.28
CA LEU A 57 -4.74 10.64 -13.48
C LEU A 57 -5.40 10.99 -12.14
N THR A 58 -6.59 10.43 -11.91
CA THR A 58 -7.38 10.59 -10.68
C THR A 58 -7.42 9.30 -9.86
N ILE A 59 -7.21 8.14 -10.47
CA ILE A 59 -7.23 6.84 -9.79
C ILE A 59 -5.97 6.05 -10.16
N LEU A 60 -5.19 5.67 -9.15
CA LEU A 60 -4.07 4.75 -9.26
C LEU A 60 -4.30 3.57 -8.31
N ARG A 61 -4.54 2.38 -8.88
CA ARG A 61 -4.71 1.13 -8.14
C ARG A 61 -3.68 0.13 -8.63
N ALA A 62 -2.56 -0.03 -7.94
CA ALA A 62 -1.51 -0.95 -8.32
C ALA A 62 -0.58 -1.31 -7.16
N LYS A 63 -0.13 -2.57 -7.11
CA LYS A 63 0.95 -2.98 -6.20
C LYS A 63 2.29 -2.52 -6.76
N ILE A 64 3.00 -1.68 -6.00
CA ILE A 64 4.38 -1.28 -6.30
C ILE A 64 5.29 -2.09 -5.36
N LEU A 65 6.06 -3.00 -5.94
CA LEU A 65 6.94 -3.95 -5.25
C LEU A 65 8.40 -3.70 -5.62
N GLY A 66 9.33 -4.50 -5.11
CA GLY A 66 10.75 -4.34 -5.46
C GLY A 66 11.49 -3.29 -4.63
N ILE A 67 10.97 -2.92 -3.45
CA ILE A 67 11.62 -1.99 -2.52
C ILE A 67 12.22 -2.79 -1.36
N PRO A 68 13.56 -2.84 -1.19
CA PRO A 68 14.17 -3.44 -0.01
C PRO A 68 13.71 -2.77 1.29
N ARG A 69 13.32 -3.58 2.29
CA ARG A 69 12.74 -3.13 3.57
C ARG A 69 13.41 -3.81 4.77
N LEU A 70 14.67 -3.46 5.01
CA LEU A 70 15.49 -4.06 6.07
C LEU A 70 15.02 -3.75 7.50
N ASP A 71 14.12 -2.78 7.65
CA ASP A 71 13.46 -2.45 8.91
C ASP A 71 12.43 -3.52 9.33
N ILE A 72 11.93 -4.31 8.38
CA ILE A 72 11.02 -5.41 8.66
C ILE A 72 11.84 -6.63 9.08
N ILE A 73 11.61 -7.10 10.32
CA ILE A 73 12.28 -8.28 10.89
C ILE A 73 11.31 -9.40 11.25
N LYS A 74 10.00 -9.15 11.14
CA LYS A 74 8.93 -10.08 11.49
C LYS A 74 7.81 -10.01 10.46
N THR A 75 7.10 -11.12 10.30
CA THR A 75 5.88 -11.20 9.50
C THR A 75 4.73 -10.47 10.18
N TYR A 76 3.63 -10.27 9.45
CA TYR A 76 2.39 -9.69 9.98
C TYR A 76 1.87 -10.42 11.24
N SER A 77 2.12 -11.73 11.37
CA SER A 77 1.71 -12.53 12.54
C SER A 77 2.75 -12.53 13.67
N GLY A 78 3.81 -11.73 13.55
CA GLY A 78 4.88 -11.59 14.52
C GLY A 78 5.91 -12.72 14.49
N GLN A 79 5.88 -13.62 13.50
CA GLN A 79 6.92 -14.65 13.33
C GLN A 79 8.19 -14.05 12.71
N PRO A 80 9.36 -14.65 12.88
CA PRO A 80 10.56 -14.27 12.13
C PRO A 80 10.32 -14.37 10.62
N LEU A 81 10.89 -13.45 9.83
CA LEU A 81 10.84 -13.53 8.38
C LEU A 81 11.60 -14.77 7.86
N GLU A 82 11.03 -15.41 6.84
CA GLU A 82 11.71 -16.46 6.08
C GLU A 82 12.63 -15.84 5.00
N GLU A 83 13.63 -16.60 4.56
CA GLU A 83 14.53 -16.20 3.49
C GLU A 83 13.73 -15.90 2.21
N GLY A 84 13.98 -14.74 1.60
CA GLY A 84 13.30 -14.29 0.38
C GLY A 84 11.98 -13.56 0.59
N MET A 85 11.48 -13.40 1.83
CA MET A 85 10.30 -12.55 2.09
C MET A 85 10.60 -11.06 1.93
N VAL A 86 11.83 -10.64 2.23
CA VAL A 86 12.31 -9.27 2.04
C VAL A 86 13.50 -9.30 1.09
N LEU A 87 13.57 -8.30 0.21
CA LEU A 87 14.67 -8.15 -0.73
C LEU A 87 15.93 -7.65 -0.02
N PRO A 88 17.10 -8.24 -0.29
CA PRO A 88 18.36 -7.71 0.21
C PRO A 88 18.70 -6.39 -0.50
N GLU A 89 19.38 -5.49 0.21
CA GLU A 89 19.99 -4.32 -0.41
C GLU A 89 21.29 -4.69 -1.13
N VAL A 90 21.49 -4.11 -2.32
CA VAL A 90 22.76 -4.14 -3.06
C VAL A 90 23.77 -3.18 -2.44
N TYR A 91 23.30 -2.08 -1.85
CA TYR A 91 24.09 -1.09 -1.13
C TYR A 91 23.27 -0.47 0.00
N VAL A 92 23.93 -0.02 1.06
CA VAL A 92 23.27 0.57 2.24
C VAL A 92 22.43 1.77 1.85
N GLY A 93 21.13 1.72 2.16
CA GLY A 93 20.18 2.81 1.88
C GLY A 93 19.52 2.74 0.51
N GLN A 94 19.74 1.67 -0.26
CA GLN A 94 19.07 1.45 -1.53
C GLN A 94 17.55 1.50 -1.41
N GLY A 95 16.98 0.87 -0.36
CA GLY A 95 15.53 0.88 -0.14
C GLY A 95 14.98 2.30 -0.03
N GLN A 96 15.66 3.14 0.77
CA GLN A 96 15.28 4.55 0.98
C GLN A 96 15.40 5.40 -0.28
N ASP A 97 16.42 5.16 -1.10
CA ASP A 97 16.58 5.86 -2.38
C ASP A 97 15.45 5.51 -3.35
N ILE A 98 15.15 4.21 -3.51
CA ILE A 98 14.06 3.73 -4.37
C ILE A 98 12.72 4.30 -3.89
N GLU A 99 12.46 4.18 -2.59
CA GLU A 99 11.27 4.70 -1.94
C GLU A 99 11.08 6.20 -2.18
N ARG A 100 12.11 7.01 -1.94
CA ARG A 100 12.07 8.46 -2.21
C ARG A 100 11.72 8.75 -3.68
N ARG A 101 12.29 8.00 -4.62
CA ARG A 101 11.99 8.16 -6.06
C ARG A 101 10.56 7.75 -6.42
N VAL A 102 10.03 6.70 -5.80
CA VAL A 102 8.61 6.32 -5.93
C VAL A 102 7.72 7.44 -5.40
N TYR A 103 8.05 8.03 -4.25
CA TYR A 103 7.35 9.18 -3.68
C TYR A 103 7.39 10.41 -4.60
N GLU A 104 8.56 10.76 -5.14
CA GLU A 104 8.71 11.86 -6.10
C GLU A 104 7.82 11.64 -7.35
N ARG A 105 7.76 10.41 -7.85
CA ARG A 105 6.90 10.04 -8.98
C ARG A 105 5.42 10.18 -8.62
N LEU A 106 4.99 9.64 -7.49
CA LEU A 106 3.60 9.71 -7.01
C LEU A 106 3.15 11.16 -6.80
N ALA A 107 4.01 12.02 -6.27
CA ALA A 107 3.73 13.43 -6.02
C ALA A 107 3.38 14.23 -7.28
N ARG A 108 3.75 13.74 -8.47
CA ARG A 108 3.43 14.39 -9.75
C ARG A 108 1.97 14.22 -10.16
N PHE A 109 1.24 13.25 -9.60
CA PHE A 109 -0.19 13.04 -9.87
C PHE A 109 -1.06 14.02 -9.08
N THR A 110 -0.94 15.31 -9.37
CA THR A 110 -1.60 16.39 -8.60
C THR A 110 -3.13 16.32 -8.54
N ARG A 111 -3.77 15.55 -9.43
CA ARG A 111 -5.23 15.32 -9.44
C ARG A 111 -5.64 13.97 -8.84
N LEU A 112 -4.70 13.24 -8.23
CA LEU A 112 -4.97 11.91 -7.70
C LEU A 112 -5.98 11.99 -6.56
N GLU A 113 -7.10 11.29 -6.73
CA GLU A 113 -8.17 11.19 -5.74
C GLU A 113 -8.14 9.85 -4.99
N ARG A 114 -7.66 8.78 -5.64
CA ARG A 114 -7.53 7.45 -5.05
C ARG A 114 -6.14 6.90 -5.30
N LEU A 115 -5.43 6.60 -4.22
CA LEU A 115 -4.14 5.92 -4.22
C LEU A 115 -4.29 4.58 -3.50
N GLU A 116 -4.29 3.49 -4.24
CA GLU A 116 -4.45 2.14 -3.70
C GLU A 116 -3.22 1.31 -4.07
N LEU A 117 -2.32 1.20 -3.11
CA LEU A 117 -1.07 0.44 -3.19
C LEU A 117 -1.22 -0.95 -2.54
N GLY A 118 -2.14 -1.04 -1.59
CA GLY A 118 -2.62 -2.27 -0.97
C GLY A 118 -3.64 -3.02 -1.82
N HIS A 119 -3.91 -4.27 -1.46
CA HIS A 119 -5.03 -5.01 -2.00
C HIS A 119 -5.48 -6.13 -1.05
N GLU A 120 -6.72 -6.06 -0.60
CA GLU A 120 -7.36 -7.09 0.22
C GLU A 120 -8.00 -8.18 -0.68
N ASP A 121 -7.17 -9.09 -1.17
CA ASP A 121 -7.56 -10.22 -2.02
C ASP A 121 -8.13 -11.42 -1.25
N ARG A 122 -8.19 -11.39 0.09
CA ARG A 122 -8.70 -12.55 0.86
C ARG A 122 -10.17 -12.85 0.58
N TYR A 123 -10.96 -11.85 0.19
CA TYR A 123 -12.38 -12.02 -0.12
C TYR A 123 -12.66 -12.56 -1.54
N LEU A 124 -11.67 -12.57 -2.44
CA LEU A 124 -11.79 -13.20 -3.76
C LEU A 124 -11.93 -14.73 -3.66
N TYR A 125 -11.47 -15.32 -2.56
CA TYR A 125 -11.44 -16.76 -2.37
C TYR A 125 -12.65 -17.26 -1.57
N ASP A 126 -13.79 -17.33 -2.25
CA ASP A 126 -14.91 -18.26 -1.97
C ASP A 126 -15.55 -18.19 -0.55
N PRO A 127 -16.75 -17.58 -0.39
CA PRO A 127 -17.49 -17.59 0.87
C PRO A 127 -17.89 -19.01 1.36
N SER A 128 -17.82 -20.03 0.50
CA SER A 128 -18.07 -21.44 0.84
C SER A 128 -16.82 -22.17 1.36
N ARG A 129 -15.62 -21.61 1.19
CA ARG A 129 -14.47 -21.91 2.05
C ARG A 129 -14.73 -21.28 3.41
N LYS A 130 -15.76 -21.78 4.11
CA LYS A 130 -15.84 -21.73 5.57
C LYS A 130 -14.44 -22.03 6.05
N PHE A 131 -13.80 -21.03 6.65
CA PHE A 131 -12.49 -21.09 7.32
C PHE A 131 -12.28 -22.53 7.78
N ARG A 132 -11.67 -23.36 6.91
CA ARG A 132 -11.45 -24.76 7.27
C ARG A 132 -10.47 -24.61 8.39
N GLU A 133 -10.94 -24.96 9.57
CA GLU A 133 -10.27 -24.82 10.85
C GLU A 133 -8.76 -24.78 10.64
N ARG A 134 -8.15 -23.66 11.04
CA ARG A 134 -6.69 -23.35 11.02
C ARG A 134 -5.87 -24.36 11.86
N THR A 135 -6.29 -25.61 11.97
CA THR A 135 -5.89 -26.53 13.04
C THR A 135 -4.73 -27.44 12.69
N ALA A 136 -4.20 -27.49 11.47
CA ALA A 136 -3.03 -28.36 11.23
C ALA A 136 -2.13 -28.06 10.02
N LEU A 137 -2.63 -27.51 8.91
CA LEU A 137 -1.78 -27.16 7.78
C LEU A 137 -1.30 -25.72 7.91
N GLY A 138 -0.16 -25.55 8.56
CA GLY A 138 0.79 -24.47 8.31
C GLY A 138 0.26 -23.05 8.51
N ARG A 139 0.91 -22.32 9.41
CA ARG A 139 0.91 -20.85 9.43
C ARG A 139 1.51 -20.35 8.11
N LEU A 140 0.76 -20.44 7.01
CA LEU A 140 1.05 -19.76 5.76
C LEU A 140 0.88 -18.29 6.08
N ASP A 141 1.95 -17.66 6.55
CA ASP A 141 1.96 -16.24 6.79
C ASP A 141 1.42 -15.54 5.54
N ASP A 142 0.37 -14.77 5.80
CA ASP A 142 -0.59 -14.10 4.93
C ASP A 142 -0.19 -14.05 3.43
N ILE A 143 -0.39 -15.15 2.69
CA ILE A 143 -0.11 -15.24 1.24
C ILE A 143 -0.72 -14.02 0.55
N GLY A 144 0.11 -13.16 -0.06
CA GLY A 144 -0.31 -11.92 -0.71
C GLY A 144 0.00 -10.63 0.06
N HIS A 145 0.49 -10.73 1.31
CA HIS A 145 1.02 -9.61 2.07
C HIS A 145 2.30 -9.07 1.41
N GLN A 146 2.42 -7.75 1.34
CA GLN A 146 3.50 -7.05 0.66
C GLN A 146 4.54 -6.63 1.70
N TYR A 147 5.74 -7.22 1.64
CA TYR A 147 6.87 -6.88 2.51
C TYR A 147 7.91 -6.01 1.78
N ASP A 148 8.02 -6.13 0.46
CA ASP A 148 8.94 -5.38 -0.40
C ASP A 148 8.26 -4.14 -1.02
N CYS A 149 7.49 -3.42 -0.22
CA CYS A 149 6.64 -2.29 -0.63
C CYS A 149 7.04 -0.96 0.02
N LEU A 150 6.34 0.10 -0.37
CA LEU A 150 6.51 1.45 0.18
C LEU A 150 6.18 1.46 1.69
N GLU A 151 7.02 2.10 2.49
CA GLU A 151 6.76 2.40 3.89
C GLU A 151 5.92 3.66 3.98
N MET A 152 4.82 3.66 4.74
CA MET A 152 3.87 4.78 4.77
C MET A 152 4.06 5.67 6.01
N SER A 153 5.27 6.20 6.18
CA SER A 153 5.64 7.07 7.31
C SER A 153 6.37 8.35 6.88
N LEU A 154 6.31 9.39 7.70
CA LEU A 154 7.04 10.65 7.50
C LEU A 154 8.55 10.43 7.37
N LYS A 155 9.10 9.50 8.15
CA LYS A 155 10.51 9.13 8.13
C LYS A 155 10.96 8.60 6.76
N SER A 156 10.08 7.85 6.09
CA SER A 156 10.35 7.26 4.77
C SER A 156 10.21 8.24 3.60
N GLY A 157 9.56 9.39 3.82
CA GLY A 157 9.34 10.38 2.77
C GLY A 157 7.88 10.63 2.42
N LEU A 158 6.92 10.11 3.19
CA LEU A 158 5.49 10.39 3.02
C LEU A 158 5.18 11.88 2.81
N LYS A 159 5.94 12.77 3.47
CA LYS A 159 5.81 14.22 3.34
C LYS A 159 5.93 14.74 1.90
N ILE A 160 6.65 14.05 1.02
CA ILE A 160 6.79 14.39 -0.40
C ILE A 160 5.42 14.42 -1.11
N LEU A 161 4.45 13.65 -0.61
CA LEU A 161 3.08 13.59 -1.12
C LEU A 161 2.18 14.75 -0.64
N GLU A 162 2.73 15.78 0.02
CA GLU A 162 1.96 16.94 0.49
C GLU A 162 1.11 17.60 -0.61
N GLY A 163 1.60 17.57 -1.85
CA GLY A 163 0.94 18.17 -3.02
C GLY A 163 -0.34 17.47 -3.49
N LEU A 164 -0.63 16.25 -3.00
CA LEU A 164 -1.82 15.47 -3.39
C LEU A 164 -3.11 15.99 -2.74
N LYS A 165 -3.46 17.25 -3.02
CA LYS A 165 -4.59 17.94 -2.37
C LYS A 165 -5.96 17.39 -2.75
N GLU A 166 -6.05 16.63 -3.83
CA GLU A 166 -7.28 15.97 -4.28
C GLU A 166 -7.50 14.59 -3.67
N LEU A 167 -6.54 14.07 -2.89
CA LEU A 167 -6.58 12.72 -2.35
C LEU A 167 -7.77 12.52 -1.40
N LYS A 168 -8.60 11.52 -1.69
CA LYS A 168 -9.80 11.14 -0.95
C LYS A 168 -9.67 9.75 -0.33
N VAL A 169 -8.99 8.83 -1.00
CA VAL A 169 -8.83 7.43 -0.57
C VAL A 169 -7.35 7.07 -0.61
N LEU A 170 -6.85 6.58 0.52
CA LEU A 170 -5.58 5.88 0.62
C LEU A 170 -5.85 4.43 1.02
N ASP A 171 -5.40 3.47 0.22
CA ASP A 171 -5.48 2.04 0.55
C ASP A 171 -4.08 1.44 0.56
N VAL A 172 -3.66 1.01 1.75
CA VAL A 172 -2.39 0.31 2.02
C VAL A 172 -2.67 -1.07 2.64
N ALA A 173 -3.86 -1.62 2.39
CA ALA A 173 -4.24 -2.93 2.91
C ALA A 173 -3.27 -4.03 2.46
N ARG A 174 -2.91 -4.88 3.43
CA ARG A 174 -1.94 -5.97 3.25
C ARG A 174 -0.56 -5.50 2.78
N MET A 175 -0.18 -4.26 3.10
CA MET A 175 1.21 -3.80 3.07
C MET A 175 1.78 -3.86 4.48
N THR A 176 3.08 -4.13 4.59
CA THR A 176 3.79 -3.91 5.85
C THR A 176 4.15 -2.44 5.97
N THR A 177 3.47 -1.75 6.88
CA THR A 177 3.68 -0.35 7.20
C THR A 177 3.99 -0.17 8.69
N THR A 178 4.56 0.97 9.05
CA THR A 178 4.81 1.39 10.44
C THR A 178 4.12 2.73 10.74
N THR A 179 2.96 2.97 10.14
CA THR A 179 2.26 4.24 10.21
C THR A 179 1.81 4.55 11.64
N GLY A 180 2.44 5.53 12.28
CA GLY A 180 2.13 5.97 13.64
C GLY A 180 1.16 7.15 13.70
N ILE A 181 0.92 7.63 14.92
CA ILE A 181 0.02 8.78 15.18
C ILE A 181 0.48 10.04 14.44
N GLU A 182 1.78 10.33 14.46
CA GLU A 182 2.33 11.53 13.80
C GLU A 182 2.07 11.52 12.28
N ASP A 183 2.16 10.34 11.67
CA ASP A 183 1.91 10.15 10.25
C ASP A 183 0.46 10.43 9.90
N VAL A 184 -0.49 9.82 10.62
CA VAL A 184 -1.93 10.04 10.34
C VAL A 184 -2.38 11.45 10.67
N GLN A 185 -1.80 12.08 11.70
CA GLN A 185 -2.02 13.51 11.98
C GLN A 185 -1.59 14.38 10.80
N TRP A 186 -0.39 14.12 10.26
CA TRP A 186 0.11 14.82 9.09
C TRP A 186 -0.76 14.57 7.86
N MET A 187 -1.21 13.34 7.62
CA MET A 187 -2.10 12.99 6.50
C MET A 187 -3.39 13.81 6.54
N VAL A 188 -4.04 13.88 7.71
CA VAL A 188 -5.27 14.65 7.91
C VAL A 188 -5.05 16.15 7.67
N GLN A 189 -3.93 16.70 8.16
CA GLN A 189 -3.60 18.12 7.97
C GLN A 189 -3.28 18.45 6.51
N SER A 190 -2.54 17.57 5.83
CA SER A 190 -2.01 17.82 4.50
C SER A 190 -3.01 17.52 3.38
N TRP A 191 -3.86 16.51 3.57
CA TRP A 191 -4.86 16.04 2.61
C TRP A 191 -6.27 16.35 3.09
N SER A 192 -6.68 17.60 2.98
CA SER A 192 -7.97 18.10 3.49
C SER A 192 -9.22 17.43 2.88
N LYS A 193 -9.07 16.70 1.76
CA LYS A 193 -10.13 15.94 1.10
C LYS A 193 -10.13 14.45 1.45
N LEU A 194 -9.24 14.00 2.33
CA LEU A 194 -9.13 12.60 2.75
C LEU A 194 -10.43 12.16 3.45
N LYS A 195 -10.99 11.05 2.98
CA LYS A 195 -12.26 10.49 3.46
C LYS A 195 -12.14 9.04 3.89
N ARG A 196 -11.09 8.34 3.45
CA ARG A 196 -10.93 6.91 3.69
C ARG A 196 -9.46 6.53 3.77
N VAL A 197 -9.11 5.75 4.78
CA VAL A 197 -7.80 5.12 4.95
C VAL A 197 -8.01 3.64 5.23
N ASP A 198 -7.52 2.79 4.34
CA ASP A 198 -7.59 1.34 4.48
C ASP A 198 -6.22 0.76 4.79
N GLY A 199 -6.18 -0.31 5.57
CA GLY A 199 -4.97 -1.09 5.78
C GLY A 199 -4.18 -0.83 7.07
N LEU A 200 -4.57 0.16 7.88
CA LEU A 200 -3.99 0.34 9.22
C LEU A 200 -4.27 -0.90 10.09
N ASN A 201 -3.21 -1.52 10.61
CA ASN A 201 -3.33 -2.72 11.42
C ASN A 201 -3.79 -2.40 12.85
N SER A 202 -5.08 -2.54 13.10
CA SER A 202 -5.67 -2.24 14.41
C SER A 202 -5.25 -3.19 15.56
N HIS A 203 -4.46 -4.22 15.28
CA HIS A 203 -4.15 -5.26 16.26
C HIS A 203 -2.81 -5.11 16.97
N HIS A 204 -1.86 -4.34 16.45
CA HIS A 204 -0.51 -4.27 17.02
C HIS A 204 0.18 -2.91 16.85
N GLY A 205 0.80 -2.45 17.94
CA GLY A 205 1.77 -1.36 17.94
C GLY A 205 1.20 0.00 17.50
N ASP A 206 2.07 0.78 16.86
CA ASP A 206 1.83 2.18 16.50
C ASP A 206 0.62 2.35 15.57
N GLU A 207 0.35 1.38 14.69
CA GLU A 207 -0.79 1.45 13.76
C GLU A 207 -2.14 1.30 14.45
N ALA A 208 -2.20 0.52 15.54
CA ALA A 208 -3.40 0.40 16.35
C ALA A 208 -3.71 1.72 17.03
N GLU A 209 -2.69 2.37 17.60
CA GLU A 209 -2.84 3.69 18.21
C GLU A 209 -3.21 4.76 17.18
N ALA A 210 -2.60 4.73 15.98
CA ALA A 210 -2.93 5.62 14.88
C ALA A 210 -4.39 5.46 14.40
N SER A 211 -4.84 4.20 14.27
CA SER A 211 -6.24 3.89 13.92
C SER A 211 -7.21 4.39 14.99
N THR A 212 -6.94 4.15 16.27
CA THR A 212 -7.76 4.66 17.37
C THR A 212 -7.82 6.19 17.36
N TRP A 213 -6.67 6.84 17.19
CA TRP A 213 -6.59 8.29 17.11
C TRP A 213 -7.45 8.86 15.97
N LEU A 214 -7.41 8.25 14.77
CA LEU A 214 -8.24 8.65 13.63
C LEU A 214 -9.74 8.51 13.92
N GLN A 215 -10.16 7.43 14.57
CA GLN A 215 -11.57 7.22 14.93
C GLN A 215 -12.07 8.28 15.91
N GLU A 216 -11.25 8.62 16.91
CA GLU A 216 -11.61 9.58 17.95
C GLU A 216 -11.59 11.03 17.46
N ASN A 217 -10.56 11.41 16.68
CA ASN A 217 -10.30 12.80 16.30
C ASN A 217 -10.87 13.15 14.92
N CYS A 218 -11.07 12.17 14.06
CA CYS A 218 -11.48 12.34 12.67
C CYS A 218 -12.60 11.35 12.26
N PRO A 219 -13.75 11.30 12.96
CA PRO A 219 -14.79 10.28 12.76
C PRO A 219 -15.46 10.30 11.37
N ARG A 220 -15.20 11.33 10.55
CA ARG A 220 -15.65 11.41 9.16
C ARG A 220 -14.77 10.60 8.20
N ILE A 221 -13.56 10.24 8.61
CA ILE A 221 -12.66 9.39 7.85
C ILE A 221 -13.06 7.94 8.12
N MET A 222 -13.43 7.23 7.06
CA MET A 222 -13.76 5.82 7.13
C MET A 222 -12.48 4.99 7.23
N LEU A 223 -12.47 4.04 8.15
CA LEU A 223 -11.39 3.06 8.28
C LEU A 223 -11.94 1.68 7.97
N PHE A 224 -11.20 0.92 7.16
CA PHE A 224 -11.45 -0.50 6.95
C PHE A 224 -10.21 -1.27 7.45
N PRO A 225 -10.33 -1.95 8.61
CA PRO A 225 -9.20 -2.70 9.15
C PRO A 225 -8.85 -3.87 8.23
N CYS A 226 -7.56 -4.17 8.13
CA CYS A 226 -7.04 -5.28 7.34
C CYS A 226 -7.63 -6.62 7.81
N ALA A 227 -7.59 -6.91 9.11
CA ALA A 227 -8.10 -8.18 9.62
C ALA A 227 -9.62 -8.14 9.90
N PRO A 228 -10.35 -9.24 9.61
CA PRO A 228 -11.70 -9.38 10.13
C PRO A 228 -11.65 -9.30 11.66
N PRO A 229 -12.63 -8.65 12.31
CA PRO A 229 -12.67 -8.61 13.77
C PRO A 229 -12.61 -10.05 14.26
N GLN A 230 -11.49 -10.44 14.86
CA GLN A 230 -11.43 -11.69 15.58
C GLN A 230 -12.56 -11.57 16.59
N ALA A 231 -13.56 -12.44 16.49
CA ALA A 231 -14.56 -12.55 17.53
C ALA A 231 -13.76 -12.80 18.79
N LEU A 232 -13.56 -11.74 19.59
CA LEU A 232 -12.88 -11.78 20.87
C LEU A 232 -13.65 -12.85 21.62
N GLY A 233 -13.10 -14.06 21.63
CA GLY A 233 -13.62 -15.15 22.40
C GLY A 233 -13.73 -14.59 23.79
N ARG A 234 -14.95 -14.36 24.25
CA ARG A 234 -15.23 -14.04 25.64
C ARG A 234 -14.75 -15.25 26.41
N PHE A 235 -13.47 -15.25 26.79
CA PHE A 235 -12.96 -16.10 27.84
C PHE A 235 -13.59 -15.53 29.12
N LEU A 236 -14.79 -16.04 29.43
CA LEU A 236 -15.43 -15.95 30.73
C LEU A 236 -14.85 -17.03 31.65
#